data_AF-A0A956A8K6-F1
#
_entry.id   AF-A0A956A8K6-F1
#
_cell.length_a   1.000
_cell.length_b   1.000
_cell.length_c   1.000
_cell.angle_alpha   90.00
_cell.angle_beta   90.00
_cell.angle_gamma   90.00
#
_symmetry.space_group_name_H-M   'P 1'
#
loop_
_entity.id
_entity.type
_entity.pdbx_description
1 polymer ?
#
loop_
_entity_poly.entity_id
_entity_poly.type
_entity_poly.pdbx_seq_one_letter_code
_entity_poly.pdbx_strand_id
1 'polypeptide(L)'
;MSDVPPEKPSRSEPPTSRWDRVDAGIYSVERSLVVGALLVMTLTYVLTVVWSNMTAKVNTVDKFLLKVLGHADAEQAPDAAVAMVTGWVTPLVVGVVTFGLVLLALRTRAHAGLEPGQPPPPPNWPRRLVVSLLVTVGLFVALFAIREIPSRFMGLAALAVMLGFTFYYRHLASGVASMAGAVVGAGCMAAYFVLKTVDTYAWKAGLGAALLMYIGFLGASMATRDERHIRVDAIRKSMKTSAYFLYEVVSLVVTVVFTAFLLAMSLHYLSEQIASGTRHIGSDLPLAIVVFPIVFAFVMMIVRFSVRAVRCVGKYRRGELPDHKLELV
;
A
#
# COMPACT_ATOMS: atom_id res chain seq x y z
N MET A 1 -12.83 -15.90 -29.36
CA MET A 1 -12.34 -15.14 -28.18
C MET A 1 -11.51 -14.01 -28.77
N SER A 2 -12.11 -12.82 -28.90
CA SER A 2 -11.50 -11.70 -29.64
C SER A 2 -10.38 -11.07 -28.80
N ASP A 3 -9.17 -11.09 -29.33
CA ASP A 3 -8.02 -10.32 -28.84
C ASP A 3 -8.24 -8.82 -29.07
N VAL A 4 -9.23 -8.24 -28.38
CA VAL A 4 -9.33 -6.79 -28.27
C VAL A 4 -8.24 -6.38 -27.28
N PRO A 5 -7.18 -5.68 -27.73
CA PRO A 5 -6.15 -5.22 -26.81
C PRO A 5 -6.81 -4.36 -25.72
N PRO A 6 -6.39 -4.50 -24.45
CA PRO A 6 -6.97 -3.73 -23.36
C PRO A 6 -6.86 -2.25 -23.71
N GLU A 7 -8.02 -1.60 -23.82
CA GLU A 7 -8.12 -0.18 -24.15
C GLU A 7 -7.23 0.59 -23.19
N LYS A 8 -6.23 1.29 -23.73
CA LYS A 8 -5.34 2.11 -22.90
C LYS A 8 -6.22 3.08 -22.13
N PRO A 9 -6.09 3.18 -20.80
CA PRO A 9 -6.92 4.09 -20.01
C PRO A 9 -6.85 5.47 -20.66
N SER A 10 -8.00 5.97 -21.11
CA SER A 10 -8.08 7.23 -21.82
C SER A 10 -7.36 8.28 -20.99
N ARG A 11 -6.41 8.99 -21.60
CA ARG A 11 -5.72 10.09 -20.92
C ARG A 11 -6.81 11.04 -20.46
N SER A 12 -7.00 11.14 -19.14
CA SER A 12 -8.00 12.04 -18.54
C SER A 12 -7.83 13.42 -19.17
N GLU A 13 -8.87 13.92 -19.81
CA GLU A 13 -8.86 15.26 -20.39
C GLU A 13 -8.38 16.27 -19.33
N PRO A 14 -7.64 17.31 -19.73
CA PRO A 14 -7.14 18.30 -18.79
C PRO A 14 -8.31 18.90 -17.99
N PRO A 15 -8.16 19.09 -16.67
CA PRO A 15 -9.25 19.52 -15.79
C PRO A 15 -9.79 20.88 -16.25
N THR A 16 -11.04 20.90 -16.70
CA THR A 16 -11.67 22.11 -17.26
C THR A 16 -12.18 23.04 -16.16
N SER A 17 -12.54 22.50 -14.98
CA SER A 17 -13.01 23.30 -13.84
C SER A 17 -11.95 23.55 -12.77
N ARG A 18 -12.06 24.68 -12.05
CA ARG A 18 -11.28 24.94 -10.82
C ARG A 18 -11.46 23.81 -9.79
N TRP A 19 -12.67 23.25 -9.70
CA TRP A 19 -12.97 22.15 -8.79
C TRP A 19 -12.24 20.85 -9.16
N ASP A 20 -12.08 20.56 -10.45
CA ASP A 20 -11.38 19.36 -10.89
C ASP A 20 -9.89 19.42 -10.54
N ARG A 21 -9.30 20.62 -10.60
CA ARG A 21 -7.92 20.84 -10.15
C ARG A 21 -7.76 20.63 -8.64
N VAL A 22 -8.69 21.14 -7.84
CA VAL A 22 -8.69 20.95 -6.38
C VAL A 22 -8.86 19.47 -6.06
N ASP A 23 -9.85 18.79 -6.64
CA ASP A 23 -10.07 17.36 -6.39
C ASP A 23 -8.90 16.49 -6.87
N ALA A 24 -8.29 16.80 -8.03
CA ALA A 24 -7.04 16.16 -8.48
C ALA A 24 -5.88 16.36 -7.50
N GLY A 25 -5.75 17.55 -6.94
CA GLY A 25 -4.77 17.83 -5.89
C GLY A 25 -5.02 16.97 -4.66
N ILE A 26 -6.26 16.93 -4.17
CA ILE A 26 -6.61 16.14 -2.99
C ILE A 26 -6.41 14.64 -3.24
N TYR A 27 -6.86 14.13 -4.38
CA TYR A 27 -6.65 12.73 -4.76
C TYR A 27 -5.16 12.36 -4.85
N SER A 28 -4.31 13.25 -5.38
CA SER A 28 -2.87 13.03 -5.39
C SER A 28 -2.30 12.90 -3.97
N VAL A 29 -2.81 13.69 -3.02
CA VAL A 29 -2.43 13.61 -1.60
C VAL A 29 -2.94 12.30 -0.98
N GLU A 30 -4.24 11.99 -1.12
CA GLU A 30 -4.84 10.73 -0.63
C GLU A 30 -4.09 9.51 -1.14
N ARG A 31 -3.84 9.45 -2.46
CA ARG A 31 -3.08 8.37 -3.09
C ARG A 31 -1.67 8.26 -2.55
N SER A 32 -0.99 9.39 -2.34
CA SER A 32 0.37 9.38 -1.79
C SER A 32 0.39 8.91 -0.34
N LEU A 33 -0.61 9.29 0.48
CA LEU A 33 -0.77 8.80 1.84
C LEU A 33 -1.06 7.31 1.88
N VAL A 34 -1.97 6.81 1.05
CA VAL A 34 -2.31 5.38 0.96
C VAL A 34 -1.11 4.54 0.51
N VAL A 35 -0.43 4.96 -0.55
CA VAL A 35 0.78 4.25 -1.04
C VAL A 35 1.89 4.30 0.01
N GLY A 36 2.11 5.45 0.65
CA GLY A 36 3.09 5.58 1.73
C GLY A 36 2.77 4.67 2.92
N ALA A 37 1.52 4.66 3.37
CA ALA A 37 1.06 3.79 4.46
C ALA A 37 1.22 2.31 4.11
N LEU A 38 0.87 1.90 2.88
CA LEU A 38 1.07 0.53 2.40
C LEU A 38 2.54 0.14 2.40
N LEU A 39 3.42 0.99 1.86
CA LEU A 39 4.86 0.70 1.82
C LEU A 39 5.44 0.58 3.24
N VAL A 40 5.09 1.48 4.15
CA VAL A 40 5.54 1.40 5.55
C VAL A 40 5.00 0.12 6.20
N MET A 41 3.72 -0.22 6.00
CA MET A 41 3.12 -1.43 6.55
C MET A 41 3.83 -2.68 6.03
N THR A 42 4.07 -2.78 4.72
CA THR A 42 4.80 -3.91 4.12
C THR A 42 6.22 -4.00 4.70
N LEU A 43 6.93 -2.87 4.78
CA LEU A 43 8.31 -2.82 5.25
C LEU A 43 8.44 -3.23 6.72
N THR A 44 7.57 -2.70 7.58
CA THR A 44 7.56 -3.03 9.01
C THR A 44 7.19 -4.48 9.27
N TYR A 45 6.26 -5.05 8.50
CA TYR A 45 5.97 -6.49 8.54
C TYR A 45 7.14 -7.34 8.07
N VAL A 46 7.80 -6.99 6.97
CA VAL A 46 8.98 -7.71 6.48
C VAL A 46 10.09 -7.70 7.52
N LEU A 47 10.44 -6.52 8.06
CA LEU A 47 11.46 -6.39 9.12
C LEU A 47 11.11 -7.23 10.34
N THR A 48 9.85 -7.22 10.76
CA THR A 48 9.37 -8.04 11.86
C THR A 48 9.55 -9.53 11.58
N VAL A 49 9.09 -10.00 10.42
CA VAL A 49 9.14 -11.43 10.08
C VAL A 49 10.59 -11.90 10.01
N VAL A 50 11.47 -11.07 9.44
CA VAL A 50 12.91 -11.33 9.41
C VAL A 50 13.48 -11.39 10.82
N TRP A 51 13.26 -10.36 11.63
CA TRP A 51 13.76 -10.32 13.00
C TRP A 51 13.26 -11.50 13.84
N SER A 52 11.95 -11.78 13.79
CA SER A 52 11.32 -12.89 14.53
C SER A 52 11.86 -14.25 14.11
N ASN A 53 12.19 -14.44 12.84
CA ASN A 53 12.83 -15.67 12.35
C ASN A 53 14.29 -15.76 12.79
N MET A 54 15.02 -14.62 12.85
CA MET A 54 16.43 -14.58 13.24
C MET A 54 16.65 -14.75 14.75
N THR A 55 15.71 -14.32 15.58
CA THR A 55 15.80 -14.46 17.05
C THR A 55 15.18 -15.75 17.56
N ALA A 56 14.51 -16.52 16.71
CA ALA A 56 13.99 -17.83 17.08
C ALA A 56 15.17 -18.79 17.37
N LYS A 57 15.08 -19.56 18.46
CA LYS A 57 16.09 -20.58 18.80
C LYS A 57 16.28 -21.60 17.66
N VAL A 58 15.18 -21.94 16.99
CA VAL A 58 15.14 -22.79 15.79
C VAL A 58 14.19 -22.14 14.81
N ASN A 59 14.73 -21.64 13.70
CA ASN A 59 13.94 -20.96 12.67
C ASN A 59 13.19 -21.99 11.79
N THR A 60 12.26 -21.52 10.96
CA THR A 60 11.42 -22.40 10.11
C THR A 60 12.25 -23.20 9.11
N VAL A 61 13.35 -22.62 8.61
CA VAL A 61 14.27 -23.29 7.68
C VAL A 61 15.06 -24.39 8.41
N ASP A 62 15.49 -24.15 9.65
CA ASP A 62 16.16 -25.13 10.50
C ASP A 62 15.23 -26.33 10.76
N LYS A 63 13.96 -26.07 11.09
CA LYS A 63 12.95 -27.14 11.27
C LYS A 63 12.78 -27.98 10.01
N PHE A 64 12.73 -27.32 8.85
CA PHE A 64 12.64 -28.00 7.56
C PHE A 64 13.91 -28.84 7.26
N LEU A 65 15.10 -28.29 7.49
CA LEU A 65 16.37 -28.99 7.27
C LEU A 65 16.56 -30.15 8.24
N LEU A 66 16.20 -30.00 9.52
CA LEU A 66 16.20 -31.08 10.50
C LEU A 66 15.26 -32.21 10.08
N LYS A 67 14.08 -31.86 9.55
CA LYS A 67 13.14 -32.85 8.99
C LYS A 67 13.71 -33.58 7.78
N VAL A 68 14.42 -32.88 6.88
CA VAL A 68 15.12 -33.49 5.74
C VAL A 68 16.26 -34.42 6.19
N LEU A 69 16.92 -34.11 7.31
CA LEU A 69 17.94 -34.95 7.93
C LEU A 69 17.39 -36.13 8.75
N GLY A 70 16.06 -36.31 8.80
CA GLY A 70 15.41 -37.45 9.45
C GLY A 70 14.95 -37.19 10.89
N HIS A 71 15.02 -35.95 11.39
CA HIS A 71 14.50 -35.59 12.71
C HIS A 71 13.06 -35.07 12.60
N ALA A 72 12.08 -35.84 13.09
CA ALA A 72 10.65 -35.50 12.98
C ALA A 72 10.32 -34.16 13.67
N ASP A 73 10.92 -33.91 14.84
CA ASP A 73 10.73 -32.72 15.64
C ASP A 73 12.07 -32.09 16.04
N ALA A 74 12.15 -30.76 15.98
CA ALA A 74 13.36 -30.02 16.36
C ALA A 74 13.71 -30.15 17.85
N GLU A 75 12.73 -30.45 18.71
CA GLU A 75 12.93 -30.66 20.15
C GLU A 75 13.55 -32.03 20.47
N GLN A 76 13.43 -33.00 19.55
CA GLN A 76 13.98 -34.34 19.71
C GLN A 76 15.32 -34.52 18.98
N ALA A 77 15.74 -33.51 18.21
CA ALA A 77 17.00 -33.55 17.49
C ALA A 77 18.17 -33.44 18.48
N PRO A 78 19.26 -34.20 18.29
CA PRO A 78 20.47 -34.05 19.10
C PRO A 78 20.99 -32.61 19.04
N ASP A 79 21.46 -32.06 20.16
CA ASP A 79 21.97 -30.68 20.23
C ASP A 79 23.09 -30.42 19.20
N ALA A 80 23.92 -31.44 18.90
CA ALA A 80 24.94 -31.37 17.87
C ALA A 80 24.36 -31.17 16.45
N ALA A 81 23.23 -31.83 16.14
CA ALA A 81 22.54 -31.66 14.87
C ALA A 81 21.91 -30.27 14.77
N VAL A 82 21.28 -29.80 15.85
CA VAL A 82 20.72 -28.43 15.92
C VAL A 82 21.82 -27.38 15.74
N ALA A 83 22.95 -27.51 16.43
CA ALA A 83 24.08 -26.60 16.32
C ALA A 83 24.71 -26.59 14.91
N MET A 84 24.82 -27.76 14.28
CA MET A 84 25.33 -27.89 12.91
C MET A 84 24.38 -27.21 11.91
N VAL A 85 23.08 -27.48 12.01
CA VAL A 85 22.06 -26.93 11.10
C VAL A 85 21.99 -25.41 11.24
N THR A 86 21.80 -24.92 12.46
CA THR A 86 21.65 -23.48 12.76
C THR A 86 22.93 -22.69 12.48
N GLY A 87 24.09 -23.27 12.76
CA GLY A 87 25.37 -22.58 12.66
C GLY A 87 25.90 -22.46 11.23
N TRP A 88 25.81 -23.52 10.43
CA TRP A 88 26.49 -23.57 9.12
C TRP A 88 25.57 -23.96 7.97
N VAL A 89 24.72 -24.98 8.14
CA VAL A 89 23.93 -25.51 7.02
C VAL A 89 22.86 -24.51 6.58
N THR A 90 22.10 -23.93 7.52
CA THR A 90 21.03 -22.99 7.20
C THR A 90 21.55 -21.73 6.48
N PRO A 91 22.57 -21.00 6.98
CA PRO A 91 23.13 -19.86 6.26
C PRO A 91 23.62 -20.21 4.85
N LEU A 92 24.26 -21.38 4.69
CA LEU A 92 24.76 -21.85 3.40
C LEU A 92 23.62 -22.14 2.42
N VAL A 93 22.61 -22.91 2.85
CA VAL A 93 21.45 -23.26 2.01
C VAL A 93 20.68 -22.00 1.62
N VAL A 94 20.37 -21.12 2.57
CA VAL A 94 19.69 -19.85 2.30
C VAL A 94 20.52 -18.98 1.35
N GLY A 95 21.84 -18.92 1.52
CA GLY A 95 22.75 -18.20 0.63
C GLY A 95 22.70 -18.73 -0.80
N VAL A 96 22.82 -20.05 -0.99
CA VAL A 96 22.76 -20.71 -2.31
C VAL A 96 21.40 -20.50 -2.98
N VAL A 97 20.31 -20.69 -2.25
CA VAL A 97 18.95 -20.47 -2.77
C VAL A 97 18.76 -19.00 -3.17
N THR A 98 19.16 -18.06 -2.32
CA THR A 98 19.07 -16.62 -2.61
C THR A 98 19.87 -16.25 -3.85
N PHE A 99 21.11 -16.74 -3.95
CA PHE A 99 21.96 -16.53 -5.12
C PHE A 99 21.31 -17.05 -6.42
N GLY A 100 20.75 -18.26 -6.38
CA GLY A 100 20.01 -18.85 -7.49
C GLY A 100 18.80 -18.01 -7.89
N LEU A 101 18.01 -17.55 -6.93
CA LEU A 101 16.84 -16.70 -7.18
C LEU A 101 17.22 -15.34 -7.79
N VAL A 102 18.30 -14.70 -7.32
CA VAL A 102 18.78 -13.44 -7.92
C VAL A 102 19.27 -13.67 -9.35
N LEU A 103 19.97 -14.78 -9.60
CA LEU A 103 20.42 -15.14 -10.95
C LEU A 103 19.22 -15.34 -11.90
N LEU A 104 18.18 -16.04 -11.45
CA LEU A 104 16.94 -16.21 -12.21
C LEU A 104 16.21 -14.88 -12.42
N ALA A 105 16.14 -14.01 -11.41
CA ALA A 105 15.53 -12.69 -11.54
C ALA A 105 16.24 -11.81 -12.58
N LEU A 106 17.58 -11.82 -12.61
CA LEU A 106 18.37 -11.12 -13.62
C LEU A 106 18.17 -11.70 -15.02
N ARG A 107 17.99 -13.02 -15.13
CA ARG A 107 17.64 -13.68 -16.40
C ARG A 107 16.25 -13.24 -16.87
N THR A 108 15.24 -13.30 -16.02
CA THR A 108 13.87 -12.88 -16.35
C THR A 108 13.81 -11.42 -16.75
N ARG A 109 14.53 -10.54 -16.04
CA ARG A 109 14.63 -9.12 -16.39
C ARG A 109 15.23 -8.88 -17.78
N ALA A 110 16.18 -9.72 -18.21
CA ALA A 110 16.76 -9.59 -19.55
C ALA A 110 15.76 -9.94 -20.68
N HIS A 111 14.70 -10.70 -20.36
CA HIS A 111 13.60 -10.98 -21.28
C HIS A 111 12.46 -9.96 -21.19
N ALA A 112 12.28 -9.32 -20.02
CA ALA A 112 11.27 -8.30 -19.79
C ALA A 112 11.65 -6.98 -20.52
N GLY A 113 11.20 -6.84 -21.77
CA GLY A 113 11.43 -5.66 -22.60
C GLY A 113 11.78 -5.96 -24.06
N LEU A 114 11.88 -7.23 -24.44
CA LEU A 114 12.06 -7.63 -25.83
C LEU A 114 10.72 -7.63 -26.56
N GLU A 115 10.72 -7.14 -27.80
CA GLU A 115 9.56 -7.27 -28.68
C GLU A 115 9.33 -8.75 -29.05
N PRO A 116 8.08 -9.18 -29.27
CA PRO A 116 7.79 -10.53 -29.72
C PRO A 116 8.60 -10.90 -30.97
N GLY A 117 9.44 -11.94 -30.88
CA GLY A 117 10.30 -12.41 -31.97
C GLY A 117 11.73 -11.88 -31.95
N GLN A 118 12.06 -10.90 -31.10
CA GLN A 118 13.43 -10.45 -30.95
C GLN A 118 14.25 -11.48 -30.16
N PRO A 119 15.39 -11.98 -30.68
CA PRO A 119 16.23 -12.92 -29.95
C PRO A 119 16.82 -12.24 -28.70
N PRO A 120 16.90 -12.94 -27.55
CA PRO A 120 17.47 -12.36 -26.35
C PRO A 120 18.97 -12.07 -26.53
N PRO A 121 19.50 -11.00 -25.93
CA PRO A 121 20.92 -10.71 -25.98
C PRO A 121 21.72 -11.86 -25.35
N PRO A 122 22.94 -12.15 -25.86
CA PRO A 122 23.78 -13.22 -25.31
C PRO A 122 24.04 -13.00 -23.81
N PRO A 123 23.97 -14.05 -22.99
CA PRO A 123 24.08 -13.91 -21.55
C PRO A 123 25.51 -13.56 -21.14
N ASN A 124 25.69 -12.36 -20.58
CA ASN A 124 26.94 -11.96 -19.92
C ASN A 124 27.07 -12.65 -18.55
N TRP A 125 27.38 -13.95 -18.55
CA TRP A 125 27.46 -14.80 -17.35
C TRP A 125 28.36 -14.23 -16.24
N PRO A 126 29.58 -13.71 -16.51
CA PRO A 126 30.44 -13.18 -15.46
C PRO A 126 29.77 -12.01 -14.71
N ARG A 127 29.15 -11.09 -15.45
CA ARG A 127 28.44 -9.95 -14.84
C ARG A 127 27.25 -10.42 -14.01
N ARG A 128 26.48 -11.40 -14.49
CA ARG A 128 25.33 -11.94 -13.75
C ARG A 128 25.76 -12.62 -12.46
N LEU A 129 26.81 -13.45 -12.50
CA LEU A 129 27.35 -14.12 -11.32
C LEU A 129 27.87 -13.11 -10.28
N VAL A 130 28.62 -12.10 -10.72
CA VAL A 130 29.12 -11.04 -9.82
C VAL A 130 27.98 -10.25 -9.19
N VAL A 131 26.99 -9.82 -9.97
CA VAL A 131 25.83 -9.09 -9.43
C VAL A 131 25.04 -9.96 -8.47
N SER A 132 24.78 -11.23 -8.80
CA SER A 132 24.10 -12.16 -7.90
C SER A 132 24.87 -12.35 -6.59
N LEU A 133 26.19 -12.52 -6.66
CA LEU A 133 27.04 -12.67 -5.48
C LEU A 133 26.98 -11.43 -4.60
N LEU A 134 27.14 -10.24 -5.19
CA LEU A 134 27.07 -8.96 -4.47
C LEU A 134 25.71 -8.75 -3.81
N VAL A 135 24.61 -9.08 -4.48
CA VAL A 135 23.27 -8.98 -3.91
C VAL A 135 23.09 -9.98 -2.77
N THR A 136 23.53 -11.23 -2.91
CA THR A 136 23.45 -12.24 -1.85
C THR A 136 24.27 -11.85 -0.63
N VAL A 137 25.51 -11.39 -0.82
CA VAL A 137 26.36 -10.88 0.27
C VAL A 137 25.72 -9.66 0.90
N GLY A 138 25.20 -8.71 0.10
CA GLY A 138 24.51 -7.52 0.59
C GLY A 138 23.27 -7.86 1.43
N LEU A 139 22.47 -8.84 1.00
CA LEU A 139 21.33 -9.34 1.79
C LEU A 139 21.78 -10.00 3.08
N PHE A 140 22.86 -10.79 3.07
CA PHE A 140 23.40 -11.40 4.29
C PHE A 140 23.90 -10.36 5.29
N VAL A 141 24.63 -9.35 4.81
CA VAL A 141 25.06 -8.19 5.62
C VAL A 141 23.85 -7.43 6.16
N ALA A 142 22.81 -7.25 5.36
CA ALA A 142 21.57 -6.60 5.81
C ALA A 142 20.85 -7.42 6.90
N LEU A 143 20.78 -8.74 6.76
CA LEU A 143 20.22 -9.62 7.80
C LEU A 143 21.03 -9.51 9.10
N PHE A 144 22.36 -9.57 9.01
CA PHE A 144 23.23 -9.38 10.17
C PHE A 144 23.01 -8.02 10.83
N ALA A 145 22.91 -6.96 10.02
CA ALA A 145 22.58 -5.63 10.52
C ALA A 145 21.21 -5.61 11.23
N ILE A 146 20.17 -6.27 10.69
CA ILE A 146 18.81 -6.31 11.29
C ILE A 146 18.83 -6.93 12.69
N ARG A 147 19.74 -7.88 12.92
CA ARG A 147 19.90 -8.54 14.22
C ARG A 147 20.58 -7.63 15.25
N GLU A 148 21.65 -6.94 14.85
CA GLU A 148 22.50 -6.19 15.78
C GLU A 148 22.07 -4.73 15.97
N ILE A 149 21.38 -4.15 14.99
CA ILE A 149 20.95 -2.75 15.04
C ILE A 149 19.57 -2.64 15.71
N PRO A 150 19.40 -1.75 16.71
CA PRO A 150 18.12 -1.50 17.35
C PRO A 150 16.99 -1.17 16.36
N SER A 151 15.78 -1.67 16.62
CA SER A 151 14.63 -1.59 15.71
C SER A 151 14.29 -0.15 15.26
N ARG A 152 14.51 0.84 16.12
CA ARG A 152 14.34 2.28 15.81
C ARG A 152 15.18 2.74 14.62
N PHE A 153 16.45 2.35 14.57
CA PHE A 153 17.36 2.75 13.49
C PHE A 153 17.07 1.97 12.21
N MET A 154 16.65 0.71 12.34
CA MET A 154 16.18 -0.08 11.21
C MET A 154 14.93 0.51 10.57
N GLY A 155 13.95 0.93 11.38
CA GLY A 155 12.76 1.64 10.88
C GLY A 155 13.11 2.91 10.12
N LEU A 156 14.02 3.72 10.66
CA LEU A 156 14.50 4.95 10.01
C LEU A 156 15.28 4.69 8.72
N ALA A 157 16.20 3.73 8.72
CA ALA A 157 16.96 3.36 7.53
C ALA A 157 16.04 2.85 6.42
N ALA A 158 15.08 1.99 6.79
CA ALA A 158 14.11 1.44 5.87
C ALA A 158 13.20 2.54 5.28
N LEU A 159 12.75 3.48 6.11
CA LEU A 159 12.00 4.66 5.67
C LEU A 159 12.83 5.56 4.74
N ALA A 160 14.12 5.76 5.03
CA ALA A 160 15.02 6.53 4.19
C ALA A 160 15.23 5.88 2.82
N VAL A 161 15.38 4.55 2.76
CA VAL A 161 15.45 3.79 1.50
C VAL A 161 14.15 3.92 0.72
N MET A 162 13.00 3.79 1.40
CA MET A 162 11.68 3.95 0.79
C MET A 162 11.49 5.36 0.19
N LEU A 163 11.91 6.39 0.93
CA LEU A 163 11.93 7.77 0.43
C LEU A 163 12.86 7.92 -0.76
N GLY A 164 14.11 7.45 -0.66
CA GLY A 164 15.07 7.51 -1.76
C GLY A 164 14.56 6.84 -3.04
N PHE A 165 13.91 5.68 -2.90
CA PHE A 165 13.25 5.00 -4.02
C PHE A 165 12.09 5.84 -4.57
N THR A 166 11.23 6.38 -3.71
CA THR A 166 10.12 7.24 -4.12
C THR A 166 10.61 8.47 -4.88
N PHE A 167 11.68 9.12 -4.40
CA PHE A 167 12.32 10.27 -5.05
C PHE A 167 12.94 9.87 -6.39
N TYR A 168 13.66 8.76 -6.45
CA TYR A 168 14.29 8.26 -7.68
C TYR A 168 13.27 7.99 -8.78
N TYR A 169 12.17 7.30 -8.46
CA TYR A 169 11.13 7.00 -9.45
C TYR A 169 10.22 8.19 -9.76
N ARG A 170 9.97 9.10 -8.80
CA ARG A 170 9.15 10.30 -9.05
C ARG A 170 9.90 11.45 -9.71
N HIS A 171 11.22 11.47 -9.69
CA HIS A 171 11.98 12.44 -10.50
C HIS A 171 11.65 12.32 -12.00
N LEU A 172 11.17 11.15 -12.45
CA LEU A 172 10.67 10.90 -13.80
C LEU A 172 9.19 11.29 -14.02
N ALA A 173 8.42 11.55 -12.95
CA ALA A 173 6.99 11.86 -13.01
C ALA A 173 6.70 13.15 -12.22
N SER A 174 6.86 14.29 -12.89
CA SER A 174 6.79 15.65 -12.33
C SER A 174 5.48 15.95 -11.59
N GLY A 175 5.55 16.15 -10.28
CA GLY A 175 4.46 16.70 -9.48
C GLY A 175 4.90 17.11 -8.07
N VAL A 176 5.17 18.40 -7.87
CA VAL A 176 5.64 18.98 -6.59
C VAL A 176 4.69 18.68 -5.42
N ALA A 177 3.38 18.68 -5.68
CA ALA A 177 2.36 18.37 -4.67
C ALA A 177 2.46 16.94 -4.13
N SER A 178 2.92 15.99 -4.95
CA SER A 178 3.08 14.59 -4.53
C SER A 178 4.31 14.37 -3.64
N MET A 179 5.31 15.26 -3.77
CA MET A 179 6.54 15.23 -3.00
C MET A 179 6.31 15.74 -1.57
N ALA A 180 5.55 16.83 -1.42
CA ALA A 180 5.21 17.38 -0.12
C ALA A 180 4.51 16.37 0.78
N GLY A 181 3.51 15.64 0.25
CA GLY A 181 2.80 14.61 1.01
C GLY A 181 3.69 13.44 1.44
N ALA A 182 4.62 13.00 0.57
CA ALA A 182 5.56 11.93 0.90
C ALA A 182 6.56 12.36 1.99
N VAL A 183 7.08 13.60 1.91
CA VAL A 183 8.01 14.15 2.89
C VAL A 183 7.32 14.34 4.24
N VAL A 184 6.10 14.89 4.27
CA VAL A 184 5.34 15.06 5.52
C VAL A 184 5.01 13.70 6.14
N GLY A 185 4.49 12.75 5.36
CA GLY A 185 4.14 11.42 5.85
C GLY A 185 5.35 10.66 6.40
N ALA A 186 6.48 10.71 5.68
CA ALA A 186 7.70 10.11 6.17
C ALA A 186 8.29 10.87 7.36
N GLY A 187 8.20 12.20 7.41
CA GLY A 187 8.62 12.99 8.56
C GLY A 187 7.86 12.60 9.83
N CYS A 188 6.53 12.48 9.74
CA CYS A 188 5.70 12.00 10.85
C CYS A 188 6.06 10.58 11.28
N MET A 189 6.30 9.69 10.32
CA MET A 189 6.70 8.30 10.61
C MET A 189 8.10 8.21 11.22
N ALA A 190 9.06 9.01 10.74
CA ALA A 190 10.40 9.10 11.30
C ALA A 190 10.34 9.62 12.74
N ALA A 191 9.54 10.66 13.01
CA ALA A 191 9.31 11.16 14.35
C ALA A 191 8.71 10.08 15.26
N TYR A 192 7.78 9.27 14.77
CA TYR A 192 7.24 8.12 15.51
C TYR A 192 8.34 7.11 15.88
N PHE A 193 9.20 6.73 14.93
CA PHE A 193 10.33 5.83 15.17
C PHE A 193 11.34 6.40 16.19
N VAL A 194 11.62 7.71 16.14
CA VAL A 194 12.57 8.31 17.08
C VAL A 194 11.98 8.43 18.49
N LEU A 195 10.73 8.86 18.59
CA LEU A 195 10.13 9.29 19.86
C LEU A 195 9.41 8.18 20.62
N LYS A 196 8.96 7.12 19.94
CA LYS A 196 8.00 6.16 20.52
C LYS A 196 8.35 4.69 20.37
N THR A 197 9.24 4.29 19.46
CA THR A 197 9.57 2.87 19.35
C THR A 197 10.59 2.45 20.40
N VAL A 198 10.18 1.50 21.24
CA VAL A 198 11.04 0.72 22.12
C VAL A 198 11.93 -0.19 21.26
N ASP A 199 13.06 -0.67 21.78
CA ASP A 199 14.01 -1.49 21.03
C ASP A 199 13.42 -2.82 20.48
N THR A 200 12.21 -3.22 20.90
CA THR A 200 11.49 -4.41 20.41
C THR A 200 10.45 -4.09 19.32
N TYR A 201 10.14 -5.08 18.46
CA TYR A 201 9.14 -4.95 17.39
C TYR A 201 7.67 -5.11 17.87
N ALA A 202 7.37 -4.86 19.15
CA ALA A 202 6.03 -5.03 19.72
C ALA A 202 4.99 -4.02 19.16
N TRP A 203 5.44 -2.84 18.75
CA TRP A 203 4.61 -1.75 18.24
C TRP A 203 3.96 -2.03 16.87
N LYS A 204 4.42 -3.07 16.17
CA LYS A 204 3.99 -3.42 14.81
C LYS A 204 2.47 -3.64 14.69
N ALA A 205 1.86 -4.28 15.69
CA ALA A 205 0.48 -4.72 15.61
C ALA A 205 -0.46 -3.51 15.69
N GLY A 206 -0.19 -2.62 16.65
CA GLY A 206 -0.94 -1.37 16.80
C GLY A 206 -0.70 -0.41 15.64
N LEU A 207 0.54 -0.27 15.16
CA LEU A 207 0.83 0.59 14.00
C LEU A 207 0.18 0.05 12.73
N GLY A 208 0.26 -1.26 12.48
CA GLY A 208 -0.35 -1.91 11.32
C GLY A 208 -1.87 -1.74 11.30
N ALA A 209 -2.53 -1.92 12.47
CA ALA A 209 -3.96 -1.69 12.59
C ALA A 209 -4.33 -0.22 12.32
N ALA A 210 -3.56 0.74 12.84
CA ALA A 210 -3.77 2.15 12.57
C ALA A 210 -3.58 2.49 11.09
N LEU A 211 -2.49 2.03 10.46
CA LEU A 211 -2.25 2.25 9.02
C LEU A 211 -3.34 1.64 8.15
N LEU A 212 -3.83 0.44 8.50
CA LEU A 212 -4.94 -0.20 7.80
C LEU A 212 -6.22 0.64 7.87
N MET A 213 -6.49 1.29 9.01
CA MET A 213 -7.60 2.24 9.16
C MET A 213 -7.46 3.41 8.18
N TYR A 214 -6.28 4.03 8.11
CA TYR A 214 -5.99 5.11 7.16
C TYR A 214 -6.16 4.64 5.71
N ILE A 215 -5.61 3.49 5.35
CA ILE A 215 -5.70 2.92 3.99
C ILE A 215 -7.16 2.62 3.62
N GLY A 216 -7.93 2.03 4.53
CA GLY A 216 -9.33 1.67 4.28
C GLY A 216 -10.20 2.90 4.00
N PHE A 217 -10.13 3.92 4.85
CA PHE A 217 -10.98 5.10 4.74
C PHE A 217 -10.54 6.06 3.62
N LEU A 218 -9.23 6.30 3.46
CA LEU A 218 -8.74 7.07 2.31
C LEU A 218 -8.96 6.31 1.00
N GLY A 219 -8.82 4.98 1.01
CA GLY A 219 -9.16 4.10 -0.12
C GLY A 219 -10.63 4.22 -0.52
N ALA A 220 -11.54 4.20 0.45
CA ALA A 220 -12.96 4.43 0.20
C ALA A 220 -13.21 5.81 -0.42
N SER A 221 -12.60 6.87 0.12
CA SER A 221 -12.67 8.22 -0.45
C SER A 221 -12.21 8.24 -1.92
N MET A 222 -11.06 7.65 -2.23
CA MET A 222 -10.56 7.55 -3.62
C MET A 222 -11.51 6.78 -4.54
N ALA A 223 -12.11 5.68 -4.06
CA ALA A 223 -13.07 4.90 -4.84
C ALA A 223 -14.34 5.70 -5.19
N THR A 224 -14.74 6.65 -4.35
CA THR A 224 -15.89 7.53 -4.66
C THR A 224 -15.61 8.47 -5.82
N ARG A 225 -14.38 8.99 -5.94
CA ARG A 225 -13.94 9.82 -7.07
C ARG A 225 -13.95 9.04 -8.38
N ASP A 226 -13.41 7.83 -8.39
CA ASP A 226 -13.29 7.01 -9.61
C ASP A 226 -14.65 6.40 -10.04
N GLU A 227 -15.74 6.75 -9.36
CA GLU A 227 -17.09 6.23 -9.58
C GLU A 227 -17.16 4.69 -9.60
N ARG A 228 -16.26 4.03 -8.87
CA ARG A 228 -16.21 2.57 -8.72
C ARG A 228 -17.13 2.06 -7.61
N HIS A 229 -18.07 2.89 -7.17
CA HIS A 229 -19.12 2.45 -6.27
C HIS A 229 -19.97 1.40 -7.00
N ILE A 230 -20.47 0.42 -6.25
CA ILE A 230 -21.37 -0.61 -6.78
C ILE A 230 -22.60 0.12 -7.33
N ARG A 231 -22.62 0.31 -8.65
CA ARG A 231 -23.80 0.80 -9.37
C ARG A 231 -24.71 -0.39 -9.56
N VAL A 232 -25.97 -0.24 -9.16
CA VAL A 232 -26.98 -1.27 -9.41
C VAL A 232 -27.38 -1.17 -10.89
N ASP A 233 -26.49 -1.67 -11.75
CA ASP A 233 -26.62 -1.54 -13.22
C ASP A 233 -27.91 -2.20 -13.74
N ALA A 234 -28.43 -3.21 -13.03
CA ALA A 234 -29.68 -3.88 -13.37
C ALA A 234 -30.87 -2.92 -13.40
N ILE A 235 -31.01 -2.07 -12.37
CA ILE A 235 -32.08 -1.08 -12.28
C ILE A 235 -31.88 0.04 -13.31
N ARG A 236 -30.61 0.38 -13.58
CA ARG A 236 -30.24 1.43 -14.53
C ARG A 236 -30.64 1.08 -15.97
N LYS A 237 -30.46 -0.18 -16.37
CA LYS A 237 -30.79 -0.69 -17.71
C LYS A 237 -32.29 -0.67 -18.02
N SER A 238 -33.16 -0.70 -17.00
CA SER A 238 -34.62 -0.76 -17.21
C SER A 238 -35.31 0.61 -17.25
N MET A 239 -34.61 1.72 -17.01
CA MET A 239 -35.24 3.05 -16.89
C MET A 239 -35.21 3.86 -18.19
N LYS A 240 -36.30 4.61 -18.45
CA LYS A 240 -36.36 5.62 -19.52
C LYS A 240 -35.41 6.78 -19.20
N THR A 241 -34.89 7.46 -20.22
CA THR A 241 -33.83 8.50 -20.11
C THR A 241 -34.17 9.62 -19.11
N SER A 242 -35.44 10.03 -18.99
CA SER A 242 -35.85 11.07 -18.02
C SER A 242 -35.91 10.54 -16.57
N ALA A 243 -36.31 9.29 -16.37
CA ALA A 243 -36.37 8.68 -15.04
C ALA A 243 -34.96 8.40 -14.49
N TYR A 244 -34.02 8.12 -15.39
CA TYR A 244 -32.62 7.93 -15.05
C TYR A 244 -32.00 9.16 -14.37
N PHE A 245 -32.33 10.37 -14.84
CA PHE A 245 -31.85 11.60 -14.21
C PHE A 245 -32.36 11.77 -12.78
N LEU A 246 -33.66 11.58 -12.58
CA LEU A 246 -34.26 11.66 -11.23
C LEU A 246 -33.64 10.62 -10.30
N TYR A 247 -33.42 9.40 -10.80
CA TYR A 247 -32.75 8.34 -10.05
C TYR A 247 -31.33 8.73 -9.64
N GLU A 248 -30.52 9.29 -10.54
CA GLU A 248 -29.14 9.71 -10.24
C GLU A 248 -29.11 10.84 -9.19
N VAL A 249 -30.00 11.84 -9.30
CA VAL A 249 -30.07 12.93 -8.31
C VAL A 249 -30.53 12.41 -6.96
N VAL A 250 -31.60 11.60 -6.92
CA VAL A 250 -32.11 11.03 -5.67
C VAL A 250 -31.06 10.15 -5.00
N SER A 251 -30.36 9.29 -5.76
CA SER A 251 -29.32 8.42 -5.22
C SER A 251 -28.14 9.22 -4.66
N LEU A 252 -27.72 10.30 -5.34
CA LEU A 252 -26.69 11.19 -4.83
C LEU A 252 -27.13 11.92 -3.56
N VAL A 253 -28.36 12.43 -3.51
CA VAL A 253 -28.90 13.09 -2.30
C VAL A 253 -28.96 12.13 -1.13
N VAL A 254 -29.48 10.92 -1.33
CA VAL A 254 -29.53 9.88 -0.29
C VAL A 254 -28.11 9.52 0.17
N THR A 255 -27.16 9.40 -0.75
CA THR A 255 -25.75 9.12 -0.43
C THR A 255 -25.13 10.24 0.39
N VAL A 256 -25.37 11.51 0.04
CA VAL A 256 -24.89 12.68 0.80
C VAL A 256 -25.47 12.68 2.22
N VAL A 257 -26.78 12.47 2.36
CA VAL A 257 -27.45 12.44 3.67
C VAL A 257 -26.92 11.30 4.54
N PHE A 258 -26.80 10.09 3.97
CA PHE A 258 -26.24 8.95 4.69
C PHE A 258 -24.79 9.16 5.11
N THR A 259 -23.96 9.71 4.20
CA THR A 259 -22.55 10.02 4.51
C THR A 259 -22.43 11.13 5.56
N ALA A 260 -23.33 12.12 5.54
CA ALA A 260 -23.41 13.17 6.56
C ALA A 260 -23.80 12.62 7.94
N PHE A 261 -24.72 11.66 7.99
CA PHE A 261 -25.04 10.94 9.22
C PHE A 261 -23.82 10.18 9.76
N LEU A 262 -23.10 9.44 8.90
CA LEU A 262 -21.86 8.75 9.30
C LEU A 262 -20.77 9.72 9.76
N LEU A 263 -20.66 10.90 9.12
CA LEU A 263 -19.76 11.96 9.57
C LEU A 263 -20.13 12.42 10.99
N ALA A 264 -21.40 12.69 11.26
CA ALA A 264 -21.86 13.10 12.59
C ALA A 264 -21.52 12.05 13.67
N MET A 265 -21.76 10.76 13.37
CA MET A 265 -21.38 9.66 14.26
C MET A 265 -19.86 9.59 14.47
N SER A 266 -19.08 9.76 13.41
CA SER A 266 -17.61 9.74 13.50
C SER A 266 -17.04 10.94 14.28
N LEU A 267 -17.67 12.12 14.19
CA LEU A 267 -17.30 13.30 14.97
C LEU A 267 -17.61 13.10 16.45
N HIS A 268 -18.78 12.54 16.77
CA HIS A 268 -19.12 12.18 18.15
C HIS A 268 -18.08 11.21 18.72
N TYR A 269 -17.81 10.12 18.00
CA TYR A 269 -16.81 9.13 18.42
C TYR A 269 -15.41 9.75 18.58
N LEU A 270 -14.96 10.58 17.63
CA LEU A 270 -13.67 11.28 17.75
C LEU A 270 -13.64 12.20 18.99
N SER A 271 -14.73 12.91 19.28
CA SER A 271 -14.82 13.78 20.45
C SER A 271 -14.71 13.01 21.76
N GLU A 272 -15.33 11.84 21.86
CA GLU A 272 -15.20 10.93 23.00
C GLU A 272 -13.76 10.42 23.15
N GLN A 273 -13.08 10.10 22.03
CA GLN A 273 -11.67 9.67 22.09
C GLN A 273 -10.73 10.80 22.51
N ILE A 274 -11.01 12.05 22.12
CA ILE A 274 -10.25 13.21 22.58
C ILE A 274 -10.48 13.44 24.08
N ALA A 275 -11.74 13.37 24.55
CA ALA A 275 -12.09 13.59 25.94
C ALA A 275 -11.57 12.49 26.88
N SER A 276 -11.61 11.23 26.43
CA SER A 276 -11.13 10.09 27.23
C SER A 276 -9.61 10.02 27.36
N GLY A 277 -8.86 10.67 26.45
CA GLY A 277 -7.40 10.63 26.44
C GLY A 277 -6.81 9.21 26.26
N THR A 278 -7.63 8.27 25.77
CA THR A 278 -7.24 6.87 25.63
C THR A 278 -6.12 6.70 24.60
N ARG A 279 -5.26 5.71 24.87
CA ARG A 279 -4.15 5.36 23.98
C ARG A 279 -4.38 4.01 23.34
N HIS A 280 -3.97 3.90 22.08
CA HIS A 280 -4.09 2.67 21.32
C HIS A 280 -3.12 1.61 21.86
N ILE A 281 -3.64 0.40 22.05
CA ILE A 281 -2.86 -0.74 22.56
C ILE A 281 -1.76 -1.09 21.55
N GLY A 282 -0.53 -1.22 22.04
CA GLY A 282 0.64 -1.60 21.24
C GLY A 282 1.39 -0.43 20.60
N SER A 283 0.71 0.59 20.06
CA SER A 283 1.39 1.74 19.43
C SER A 283 1.60 2.94 20.34
N ASP A 284 0.91 3.00 21.50
CA ASP A 284 0.91 4.14 22.44
C ASP A 284 0.53 5.48 21.79
N LEU A 285 -0.13 5.42 20.62
CA LEU A 285 -0.65 6.60 19.93
C LEU A 285 -1.97 7.03 20.57
N PRO A 286 -2.25 8.34 20.70
CA PRO A 286 -3.58 8.82 21.04
C PRO A 286 -4.62 8.22 20.09
N LEU A 287 -5.67 7.60 20.64
CA LEU A 287 -6.67 6.92 19.83
C LEU A 287 -7.39 7.88 18.88
N ALA A 288 -7.51 9.16 19.26
CA ALA A 288 -8.00 10.24 18.41
C ALA A 288 -7.24 10.35 17.07
N ILE A 289 -5.91 10.17 17.06
CA ILE A 289 -5.11 10.21 15.84
C ILE A 289 -5.42 8.99 14.96
N VAL A 290 -5.56 7.80 15.57
CA VAL A 290 -5.86 6.56 14.86
C VAL A 290 -7.25 6.61 14.19
N VAL A 291 -8.21 7.27 14.83
CA VAL A 291 -9.61 7.39 14.38
C VAL A 291 -9.83 8.56 13.43
N PHE A 292 -8.99 9.60 13.47
CA PHE A 292 -9.03 10.76 12.59
C PHE A 292 -9.30 10.50 11.08
N PRO A 293 -8.66 9.52 10.40
CA PRO A 293 -8.91 9.26 8.99
C PRO A 293 -10.38 8.96 8.66
N ILE A 294 -11.16 8.46 9.61
CA ILE A 294 -12.60 8.20 9.45
C ILE A 294 -13.34 9.51 9.17
N VAL A 295 -13.16 10.49 10.05
CA VAL A 295 -13.78 11.82 9.93
C VAL A 295 -13.32 12.49 8.64
N PHE A 296 -12.01 12.49 8.40
CA PHE A 296 -11.41 13.10 7.22
C PHE A 296 -11.99 12.51 5.92
N ALA A 297 -12.08 11.17 5.82
CA ALA A 297 -12.61 10.51 4.63
C ALA A 297 -14.10 10.83 4.41
N PHE A 298 -14.92 10.87 5.46
CA PHE A 298 -16.34 11.23 5.30
C PHE A 298 -16.55 12.68 4.90
N VAL A 299 -15.78 13.63 5.43
CA VAL A 299 -15.79 15.02 4.94
C VAL A 299 -15.49 15.06 3.45
N MET A 300 -14.44 14.36 3.02
CA MET A 300 -14.04 14.30 1.62
C MET A 300 -15.12 13.68 0.72
N MET A 301 -15.72 12.58 1.14
CA MET A 301 -16.81 11.93 0.41
C MET A 301 -18.05 12.83 0.27
N ILE A 302 -18.44 13.54 1.33
CA ILE A 302 -19.57 14.49 1.31
C ILE A 302 -19.32 15.60 0.30
N VAL A 303 -18.13 16.21 0.32
CA VAL A 303 -17.76 17.27 -0.63
C VAL A 303 -17.85 16.74 -2.07
N ARG A 304 -17.29 15.56 -2.35
CA ARG A 304 -17.30 14.95 -3.68
C ARG A 304 -18.71 14.67 -4.18
N PHE A 305 -19.54 14.01 -3.36
CA PHE A 305 -20.92 13.71 -3.74
C PHE A 305 -21.77 14.98 -3.88
N SER A 306 -21.54 16.00 -3.06
CA SER A 306 -22.24 17.29 -3.16
C SER A 306 -21.90 18.02 -4.46
N VAL A 307 -20.62 18.11 -4.81
CA VAL A 307 -20.18 18.70 -6.09
C VAL A 307 -20.77 17.92 -7.27
N ARG A 308 -20.81 16.58 -7.19
CA ARG A 308 -21.42 15.74 -8.22
C ARG A 308 -22.92 15.97 -8.34
N ALA A 309 -23.65 16.07 -7.23
CA ALA A 309 -25.08 16.38 -7.22
C ALA A 309 -25.36 17.73 -7.90
N VAL A 310 -24.60 18.77 -7.56
CA VAL A 310 -24.73 20.10 -8.18
C VAL A 310 -24.43 20.06 -9.68
N ARG A 311 -23.39 19.33 -10.11
CA ARG A 311 -23.07 19.16 -11.54
C ARG A 311 -24.18 18.42 -12.28
N CYS A 312 -24.72 17.37 -11.68
CA CYS A 312 -25.83 16.59 -12.24
C CYS A 312 -27.05 17.49 -12.48
N VAL A 313 -27.48 18.24 -11.46
CA VAL A 313 -28.57 19.24 -11.56
C VAL A 313 -28.27 20.30 -12.61
N GLY A 314 -27.02 20.78 -12.68
CA GLY A 314 -26.57 21.74 -13.70
C GLY A 314 -26.71 21.21 -15.13
N LYS A 315 -26.31 19.97 -15.41
CA LYS A 315 -26.44 19.33 -16.73
C LYS A 315 -27.90 19.21 -17.16
N TYR A 316 -28.77 18.79 -16.24
CA TYR A 316 -30.20 18.69 -16.50
C TYR A 316 -30.85 20.04 -16.82
N ARG A 317 -30.51 21.08 -16.07
CA ARG A 317 -30.99 22.44 -16.35
C ARG A 317 -30.56 22.95 -17.74
N ARG A 318 -29.45 22.47 -18.29
CA ARG A 318 -28.98 22.80 -19.64
C ARG A 318 -29.56 21.90 -20.73
N GLY A 319 -30.35 20.89 -20.38
CA GLY A 319 -30.88 19.93 -21.36
C GLY A 319 -29.83 19.00 -21.96
N GLU A 320 -28.63 18.93 -21.35
CA GLU A 320 -27.58 17.99 -21.76
C GLU A 320 -28.04 16.57 -21.40
N LEU A 321 -28.34 15.75 -22.40
CA LEU A 321 -28.70 14.35 -22.18
C LEU A 321 -27.47 13.57 -21.65
N PRO A 322 -27.67 12.60 -20.74
CA PRO A 322 -26.56 11.79 -20.23
C PRO A 322 -25.84 11.00 -21.34
N ASP A 323 -24.50 11.03 -21.36
CA ASP A 323 -23.62 10.40 -22.38
C ASP A 323 -23.78 8.87 -22.54
N HIS A 324 -24.53 8.19 -21.68
CA HIS A 324 -24.69 6.73 -21.71
C HIS A 324 -25.25 6.18 -23.05
N LYS A 325 -25.83 7.01 -23.91
CA LYS A 325 -26.26 6.56 -25.25
C LYS A 325 -25.13 6.41 -26.27
N LEU A 326 -23.92 6.89 -25.98
CA LEU A 326 -22.79 6.84 -26.91
C LEU A 326 -21.93 5.57 -26.80
N GLU A 327 -22.02 4.81 -25.69
CA GLU A 327 -21.21 3.59 -25.47
C GLU A 327 -21.96 2.27 -25.76
N LEU A 328 -23.27 2.32 -26.06
CA LEU A 328 -24.11 1.15 -26.36
C LEU A 328 -24.53 1.07 -27.85
N VAL A 329 -23.88 1.84 -28.71
CA VAL A 329 -23.96 1.75 -30.18
C VAL A 329 -22.60 1.34 -30.70
#